data_AF-A0A7X7W1F4-F1
#
_entry.id   AF-A0A7X7W1F4-F1
#
_cell.length_a   1.000
_cell.length_b   1.000
_cell.length_c   1.000
_cell.angle_alpha   90.00
_cell.angle_beta   90.00
_cell.angle_gamma   90.00
#
_symmetry.space_group_name_H-M   'P 1'
#
loop_
_entity.id
_entity.type
_entity.pdbx_description
1 polymer ?
#
loop_
_entity_poly.entity_id
_entity_poly.type
_entity_poly.pdbx_seq_one_letter_code
_entity_poly.pdbx_strand_id
1 'polypeptide(L)' 'MKARKMDRPNEGIICSVDTCYYYMQGDRCSASQIHVGPRGSTTSEQTDCDTFHYYKKDNG' A
#
# COMPACT_ATOMS: atom_id res chain seq x y z
N MET A 1 13.64 -3.95 -2.58
CA MET A 1 13.34 -2.79 -3.45
C MET A 1 13.36 -1.54 -2.59
N LYS A 2 13.82 -0.38 -3.08
CA LYS A 2 13.82 0.88 -2.30
C LYS A 2 12.93 1.91 -2.99
N ALA A 3 11.88 2.36 -2.31
CA ALA A 3 11.04 3.46 -2.80
C ALA A 3 11.78 4.81 -2.65
N ARG A 4 11.42 5.80 -3.47
CA ARG A 4 11.90 7.18 -3.36
C ARG A 4 10.76 8.08 -2.89
N LYS A 5 11.08 9.13 -2.14
CA LYS A 5 10.12 10.18 -1.78
C LYS A 5 9.94 11.14 -2.96
N MET A 6 8.71 11.35 -3.39
CA MET A 6 8.33 12.26 -4.48
C MET A 6 7.87 13.61 -3.91
N ASP A 7 7.78 14.61 -4.78
CA ASP A 7 7.23 15.95 -4.53
C ASP A 7 5.71 16.02 -4.76
N ARG A 8 5.10 14.93 -5.21
CA ARG A 8 3.68 14.75 -5.49
C ARG A 8 3.17 13.44 -4.89
N PRO A 9 1.86 13.31 -4.64
CA PRO A 9 1.29 12.07 -4.16
C PRO A 9 1.42 10.94 -5.17
N ASN A 10 1.56 9.72 -4.66
CA ASN A 10 1.24 8.50 -5.37
C ASN A 10 -0.29 8.35 -5.36
N GLU A 11 -0.91 8.78 -6.45
CA GLU A 11 -2.37 8.83 -6.58
C GLU A 11 -3.01 7.46 -6.31
N GLY A 12 -4.08 7.46 -5.52
CA GLY A 12 -4.80 6.25 -5.14
C GLY A 12 -4.23 5.51 -3.90
N ILE A 13 -3.12 5.97 -3.32
CA ILE A 13 -2.60 5.45 -2.04
C ILE A 13 -2.89 6.42 -0.90
N ILE A 14 -3.65 5.95 0.09
CA ILE A 14 -3.87 6.65 1.35
C ILE A 14 -2.76 6.25 2.34
N CYS A 15 -2.16 7.23 2.99
CA CYS A 15 -1.19 7.03 4.06
C CYS A 15 -1.67 7.78 5.31
N SER A 16 -2.41 7.09 6.17
CA SER A 16 -2.93 7.62 7.44
C SER A 16 -1.89 7.61 8.58
N VAL A 17 -0.72 7.01 8.36
CA VAL A 17 0.36 6.93 9.34
C VAL A 17 1.23 8.19 9.26
N ASP A 18 1.02 9.12 10.18
CA ASP A 18 1.72 10.41 10.26
C ASP A 18 3.24 10.28 10.51
N THR A 19 3.65 9.20 11.18
CA THR A 19 5.07 8.84 11.40
C THR A 19 5.74 8.22 10.17
N CYS A 20 5.01 7.97 9.08
CA CYS A 20 5.59 7.46 7.84
C CYS A 20 6.49 8.51 7.20
N TYR A 21 7.73 8.12 6.86
CA TYR A 21 8.66 9.00 6.13
C TYR A 21 8.06 9.55 4.82
N TYR A 22 7.17 8.79 4.18
CA TYR A 22 6.49 9.17 2.93
C TYR A 22 5.15 9.88 3.14
N TYR A 23 4.73 10.15 4.38
CA TYR A 23 3.52 10.91 4.64
C TYR A 23 3.57 12.29 3.96
N MET A 24 2.43 12.68 3.38
CA MET A 24 2.12 14.01 2.88
C MET A 24 0.78 14.45 3.47
N GLN A 25 0.63 15.76 3.65
CA GLN A 25 -0.60 16.36 4.17
C GLN A 25 -1.84 15.88 3.42
N GLY A 26 -2.91 15.61 4.18
CA GLY A 26 -4.18 15.11 3.65
C GLY A 26 -4.20 13.60 3.43
N ASP A 27 -3.47 12.85 4.26
CA ASP A 27 -3.37 11.38 4.25
C ASP A 27 -2.91 10.80 2.92
N ARG A 28 -1.96 11.50 2.30
CA ARG A 28 -1.39 11.13 1.00
C ARG A 28 -0.03 10.47 1.20
N CYS A 29 0.29 9.52 0.33
CA CYS A 29 1.62 8.91 0.28
C CYS A 29 2.48 9.57 -0.82
N SER A 30 3.74 9.90 -0.53
CA SER A 30 4.74 10.37 -1.52
C SER A 30 5.70 9.26 -1.98
N ALA A 31 5.49 8.00 -1.59
CA ALA A 31 6.35 6.91 -2.00
C ALA A 31 6.18 6.63 -3.50
N SER A 32 7.29 6.56 -4.25
CA SER A 32 7.26 6.32 -5.71
C SER A 32 6.64 4.99 -6.12
N GLN A 33 6.52 4.05 -5.18
CA GLN A 33 5.89 2.75 -5.33
C GLN A 33 5.60 2.19 -3.94
N ILE A 34 4.64 1.27 -3.85
CA ILE A 34 4.36 0.49 -2.64
C ILE A 34 4.61 -0.99 -2.91
N HIS A 35 4.81 -1.76 -1.86
CA HIS A 35 4.88 -3.22 -1.92
C HIS A 35 3.88 -3.79 -0.93
N VAL A 36 2.88 -4.50 -1.44
CA VAL A 36 1.90 -5.23 -0.64
C VAL A 36 2.32 -6.70 -0.62
N GLY A 37 2.44 -7.30 0.56
CA GLY A 37 2.88 -8.69 0.74
C GLY A 37 2.52 -9.21 2.12
N PRO A 38 2.90 -10.46 2.48
CA PRO A 38 3.69 -11.40 1.69
C PRO A 38 2.94 -12.05 0.53
N ARG A 39 3.65 -12.82 -0.30
CA ARG A 39 3.02 -13.67 -1.32
C ARG A 39 2.20 -14.77 -0.64
N GLY A 40 1.02 -15.06 -1.19
CA GLY A 40 0.13 -16.09 -0.65
C GLY A 40 -0.80 -15.61 0.46
N SER A 41 -0.83 -14.31 0.76
CA SER A 41 -1.80 -13.76 1.69
C SER A 41 -3.23 -14.00 1.24
N THR A 42 -4.08 -14.37 2.19
CA THR A 42 -5.51 -14.64 2.00
C THR A 42 -6.40 -13.70 2.79
N THR A 43 -5.83 -12.83 3.64
CA THR A 43 -6.57 -11.84 4.42
C THR A 43 -5.91 -10.46 4.35
N SER A 44 -6.71 -9.41 4.62
CA SER A 44 -6.25 -8.02 4.69
C SER A 44 -5.20 -7.83 5.79
N GLU A 45 -5.38 -8.46 6.95
CA GLU A 45 -4.48 -8.36 8.10
C GLU A 45 -3.09 -8.93 7.80
N GLN A 46 -2.99 -9.91 6.90
CA GLN A 46 -1.68 -10.43 6.48
C GLN A 46 -0.94 -9.44 5.59
N THR A 47 -1.65 -8.52 4.92
CA THR A 47 -1.10 -7.58 3.95
C THR A 47 -0.95 -6.15 4.46
N ASP A 48 -1.56 -5.83 5.59
CA ASP A 48 -1.76 -4.46 6.10
C ASP A 48 -2.38 -3.51 5.04
N CYS A 49 -3.16 -4.06 4.11
CA CYS A 49 -3.82 -3.32 3.04
C CYS A 49 -5.34 -3.42 3.23
N ASP A 50 -5.95 -2.35 3.72
CA ASP A 50 -7.38 -2.31 4.04
C ASP A 50 -8.30 -2.58 2.83
N THR A 51 -7.83 -2.27 1.62
CA THR A 51 -8.56 -2.51 0.37
C THR A 51 -8.23 -3.87 -0.28
N PHE A 52 -7.47 -4.73 0.40
CA PHE A 52 -7.16 -6.06 -0.09
C PHE A 52 -8.42 -6.92 -0.19
N HIS A 53 -8.63 -7.50 -1.37
CA HIS A 53 -9.63 -8.53 -1.60
C HIS A 53 -8.94 -9.81 -2.07
N TYR A 54 -9.19 -10.91 -1.35
CA TYR A 54 -8.67 -12.21 -1.76
C TYR A 54 -9.31 -12.65 -3.07
N TYR A 55 -8.50 -12.72 -4.12
CA TYR A 55 -8.91 -13.30 -5.40
C TYR A 55 -8.82 -14.82 -5.32
N LYS A 56 -9.97 -15.50 -5.16
CA LYS A 56 -10.07 -16.93 -5.39
C LYS A 56 -9.91 -17.20 -6.88
N LYS A 57 -8.78 -17.79 -7.26
CA LYS A 57 -8.65 -18.41 -8.57
C LYS A 57 -9.39 -19.74 -8.48
N ASP A 58 -10.69 -19.74 -8.76
CA ASP A 58 -11.43 -20.98 -8.90
C ASP A 58 -10.78 -21.76 -10.04
N ASN A 59 -10.09 -22.85 -9.69
CA ASN A 59 -9.58 -23.80 -10.67
C ASN A 59 -10.80 -24.49 -11.27
N GLY A 60 -11.16 -24.12 -12.51
CA GLY A 60 -11.96 -24.98 -13.37
C GLY A 60 -11.23 -26.29 -13.62
#